data_AF-A0A7V6IJK7-F1
#
_entry.id   AF-A0A7V6IJK7-F1
#
_cell.length_a   1.000
_cell.length_b   1.000
_cell.length_c   1.000
_cell.angle_alpha   90.00
_cell.angle_beta   90.00
_cell.angle_gamma   90.00
#
_symmetry.space_group_name_H-M   'P 1'
#
loop_
_entity.id
_entity.type
_entity.pdbx_description
1 polymer ?
#
loop_
_entity_poly.entity_id
_entity_poly.type
_entity_poly.pdbx_seq_one_letter_code
_entity_poly.pdbx_strand_id
1 'polypeptide(L)'
;MSEEQAYLDELLQNAVNAVYEEDRCLLHFSKGCKVGLEQAFVFRTGIHLSNLLQGTCYETLDLDSEYNKNHGNAKKSRRFPNGLRPDLIIHRRDSNEENKLVVEFKGWWNNDINTDLKKLEDLTSPKEKYKYLIGVFVKIGKTKPTYRYFINGKEHLKEKARSNEIISDNLVKTKINE
;
A
#
# COMPACT_ATOMS: atom_id res chain seq x y z
N MET A 1 5.20 4.79 12.63
CA MET A 1 5.11 5.55 11.35
C MET A 1 5.30 7.02 11.65
N SER A 2 5.97 7.79 10.78
CA SER A 2 5.96 9.26 10.84
C SER A 2 4.63 9.83 10.36
N GLU A 3 4.39 11.12 10.60
CA GLU A 3 3.20 11.83 10.10
C GLU A 3 3.09 11.73 8.57
N GLU A 4 4.21 11.94 7.86
CA GLU A 4 4.27 11.81 6.40
C GLU A 4 3.89 10.39 5.92
N GLN A 5 4.40 9.36 6.59
CA GLN A 5 4.06 7.96 6.29
C GLN A 5 2.59 7.65 6.54
N ALA A 6 2.01 8.20 7.61
CA ALA A 6 0.60 8.03 7.94
C ALA A 6 -0.31 8.72 6.91
N TYR A 7 0.08 9.92 6.45
CA TYR A 7 -0.67 10.66 5.45
C TYR A 7 -0.67 9.97 4.08
N LEU A 8 0.49 9.50 3.60
CA LEU A 8 0.57 8.71 2.35
C LEU A 8 -0.27 7.43 2.42
N ASP A 9 -0.25 6.76 3.57
CA ASP A 9 -1.05 5.57 3.82
C ASP A 9 -2.56 5.89 3.85
N GLU A 10 -2.97 7.00 4.46
CA GLU A 10 -4.36 7.45 4.44
C GLU A 10 -4.85 7.70 3.00
N LEU A 11 -4.06 8.41 2.18
CA LEU A 11 -4.38 8.64 0.77
C LEU A 11 -4.53 7.30 0.01
N LEU A 12 -3.61 6.35 0.22
CA LEU A 12 -3.69 5.02 -0.39
C LEU A 12 -4.93 4.26 0.06
N GLN A 13 -5.23 4.23 1.36
CA GLN A 13 -6.41 3.55 1.89
C GLN A 13 -7.71 4.15 1.35
N ASN A 14 -7.79 5.48 1.25
CA ASN A 14 -8.94 6.17 0.66
C ASN A 14 -9.10 5.80 -0.82
N ALA A 15 -8.00 5.76 -1.58
CA ALA A 15 -8.02 5.32 -2.98
C ALA A 15 -8.48 3.86 -3.13
N VAL A 16 -7.94 2.95 -2.31
CA VAL A 16 -8.33 1.53 -2.32
C VAL A 16 -9.81 1.37 -1.94
N ASN A 17 -10.27 2.05 -0.89
CA ASN A 17 -11.68 2.00 -0.46
C ASN A 17 -12.61 2.52 -1.56
N ALA A 18 -12.24 3.60 -2.25
CA ALA A 18 -13.01 4.11 -3.38
C ALA A 18 -13.20 3.05 -4.48
N VAL A 19 -12.20 2.19 -4.74
CA VAL A 19 -12.35 1.05 -5.67
C VAL A 19 -13.38 0.02 -5.17
N TYR A 20 -13.43 -0.25 -3.86
CA TYR A 20 -14.40 -1.18 -3.27
C TYR A 20 -15.84 -0.70 -3.39
N GLU A 21 -16.07 0.61 -3.39
CA GLU A 21 -17.39 1.24 -3.54
C GLU A 21 -17.82 1.39 -5.01
N GLU A 22 -16.97 1.07 -5.99
CA GLU A 22 -17.38 1.14 -7.39
C GLU A 22 -18.30 -0.02 -7.76
N ASP A 23 -19.47 0.31 -8.33
CA ASP A 23 -20.39 -0.67 -8.92
C ASP A 23 -19.68 -1.67 -9.85
N ARG A 24 -18.67 -1.20 -10.61
CA ARG A 24 -17.88 -2.03 -11.54
C ARG A 24 -17.02 -3.09 -10.85
N CYS A 25 -16.60 -2.83 -9.61
CA CYS A 25 -15.90 -3.80 -8.77
C CYS A 25 -16.88 -4.66 -7.96
N LEU A 26 -18.13 -4.20 -7.79
CA LEU A 26 -19.26 -4.98 -7.29
C LEU A 26 -19.89 -5.90 -8.36
N LEU A 27 -19.46 -5.78 -9.63
CA LEU A 27 -20.01 -6.59 -10.72
C LEU A 27 -19.90 -8.08 -10.40
N HIS A 28 -21.07 -8.68 -10.21
CA HIS A 28 -21.28 -10.09 -10.40
C HIS A 28 -20.94 -10.41 -11.85
N PHE A 29 -19.68 -10.80 -12.12
CA PHE A 29 -19.40 -11.57 -13.32
C PHE A 29 -20.39 -12.74 -13.36
N SER A 30 -20.81 -13.17 -14.54
CA SER A 30 -21.71 -14.32 -14.69
C SER A 30 -21.17 -15.62 -14.04
N LYS A 31 -19.89 -15.63 -13.64
CA LYS A 31 -19.22 -16.67 -12.82
C LYS A 31 -18.73 -16.21 -11.43
N GLY A 32 -19.14 -15.03 -10.96
CA GLY A 32 -19.18 -14.66 -9.54
C GLY A 32 -17.87 -14.50 -8.79
N CYS A 33 -16.81 -13.90 -9.36
CA CYS A 33 -15.66 -13.56 -8.52
C CYS A 33 -14.73 -12.46 -9.06
N LYS A 34 -14.18 -11.63 -8.15
CA LYS A 34 -13.07 -10.67 -8.38
C LYS A 34 -11.72 -11.34 -8.72
N VAL A 35 -11.69 -12.66 -8.88
CA VAL A 35 -10.46 -13.44 -9.11
C VAL A 35 -9.81 -13.05 -10.43
N GLY A 36 -8.50 -12.82 -10.39
CA GLY A 36 -7.70 -12.49 -11.57
C GLY A 36 -7.77 -11.03 -12.03
N LEU A 37 -8.35 -10.12 -11.23
CA LEU A 37 -8.50 -8.71 -11.59
C LEU A 37 -7.51 -7.79 -10.86
N GLU A 38 -6.35 -8.31 -10.44
CA GLU A 38 -5.32 -7.54 -9.72
C GLU A 38 -4.92 -6.29 -10.50
N GLN A 39 -4.55 -6.41 -11.78
CA GLN A 39 -4.11 -5.24 -12.58
C GLN A 39 -5.22 -4.20 -12.75
N ALA A 40 -6.47 -4.63 -12.93
CA ALA A 40 -7.60 -3.71 -13.02
C ALA A 40 -7.82 -2.97 -11.69
N PHE A 41 -7.67 -3.66 -10.55
CA PHE A 41 -7.76 -3.07 -9.23
C PHE A 41 -6.66 -2.03 -8.99
N VAL A 42 -5.42 -2.36 -9.37
CA VAL A 42 -4.26 -1.43 -9.31
C VAL A 42 -4.52 -0.19 -10.15
N PHE A 43 -4.99 -0.35 -11.39
CA PHE A 43 -5.29 0.77 -12.27
C PHE A 43 -6.38 1.69 -11.69
N ARG A 44 -7.49 1.14 -11.19
CA ARG A 44 -8.54 1.94 -10.54
C ARG A 44 -8.04 2.63 -9.27
N THR A 45 -7.22 1.95 -8.48
CA THR A 45 -6.57 2.56 -7.31
C THR A 45 -5.69 3.74 -7.74
N GLY A 46 -4.93 3.60 -8.83
CA GLY A 46 -4.13 4.68 -9.40
C GLY A 46 -4.95 5.91 -9.83
N ILE A 47 -6.14 5.71 -10.40
CA ILE A 47 -7.04 6.82 -10.75
C ILE A 47 -7.49 7.59 -9.50
N HIS A 48 -8.01 6.88 -8.50
CA HIS A 48 -8.46 7.55 -7.27
C HIS A 48 -7.32 8.23 -6.52
N LEU A 49 -6.16 7.57 -6.45
CA LEU A 49 -4.98 8.14 -5.82
C LEU A 49 -4.49 9.38 -6.57
N SER A 50 -4.47 9.37 -7.90
CA SER A 50 -4.12 10.55 -8.70
C SER A 50 -5.00 11.75 -8.38
N ASN A 51 -6.32 11.55 -8.22
CA ASN A 51 -7.24 12.60 -7.83
C ASN A 51 -6.98 13.12 -6.42
N LEU A 52 -6.70 12.21 -5.47
CA LEU A 52 -6.43 12.57 -4.07
C LEU A 52 -5.09 13.31 -3.90
N LEU A 53 -4.13 13.17 -4.82
CA LEU A 53 -2.85 13.87 -4.78
C LEU A 53 -2.94 15.33 -5.24
N GLN A 54 -4.00 15.72 -5.96
CA GLN A 54 -4.19 17.11 -6.40
C GLN A 54 -4.33 18.05 -5.20
N GLY A 55 -3.59 19.17 -5.19
CA GLY A 55 -3.58 20.12 -4.08
C GLY A 55 -2.78 19.66 -2.86
N THR A 56 -2.08 18.52 -2.93
CA THR A 56 -1.19 18.04 -1.87
C THR A 56 0.27 18.39 -2.18
N CYS A 57 1.17 18.22 -1.22
CA CYS A 57 2.61 18.37 -1.46
C CYS A 57 3.21 17.32 -2.41
N TYR A 58 2.43 16.32 -2.83
CA TYR A 58 2.84 15.27 -3.76
C TYR A 58 2.31 15.46 -5.18
N GLU A 59 1.55 16.53 -5.45
CA GLU A 59 0.93 16.78 -6.76
C GLU A 59 1.95 16.81 -7.91
N THR A 60 3.17 17.26 -7.63
CA THR A 60 4.26 17.35 -8.62
C THR A 60 5.09 16.08 -8.75
N LEU A 61 4.80 15.04 -7.97
CA LEU A 61 5.46 13.74 -8.08
C LEU A 61 4.73 12.86 -9.11
N ASP A 62 5.45 11.89 -9.64
CA ASP A 62 4.90 10.91 -10.56
C ASP A 62 4.15 9.81 -9.79
N LEU A 63 2.93 9.50 -10.22
CA LEU A 63 2.19 8.29 -9.84
C LEU A 63 2.22 7.31 -11.01
N ASP A 64 2.96 6.22 -10.86
CA ASP A 64 3.18 5.25 -11.93
C ASP A 64 2.80 3.83 -11.51
N SER A 65 2.29 3.05 -12.47
CA SER A 65 2.11 1.62 -12.34
C SER A 65 3.19 0.88 -13.14
N GLU A 66 3.67 -0.25 -12.60
CA GLU A 66 4.64 -1.13 -13.26
C GLU A 66 5.97 -0.45 -13.69
N TYR A 67 6.31 0.69 -13.08
CA TYR A 67 7.50 1.46 -13.45
C TYR A 67 8.79 0.78 -12.98
N ASN A 68 9.55 0.26 -13.94
CA ASN A 68 10.72 -0.58 -13.69
C ASN A 68 12.05 0.09 -14.07
N LYS A 69 12.14 1.43 -14.05
CA LYS A 69 13.34 2.15 -14.45
C LYS A 69 14.09 2.81 -13.28
N ASN A 70 15.39 2.95 -13.45
CA ASN A 70 16.34 3.67 -12.60
C ASN A 70 17.37 4.36 -13.49
N HIS A 71 17.23 5.66 -13.75
CA HIS A 71 18.05 6.42 -14.69
C HIS A 71 18.19 5.71 -16.05
N GLY A 72 17.05 5.38 -16.68
CA GLY A 72 16.97 4.65 -17.95
C GLY A 72 17.24 3.13 -17.88
N ASN A 73 17.99 2.67 -16.87
CA ASN A 73 18.29 1.26 -16.66
C ASN A 73 17.13 0.52 -15.98
N ALA A 74 17.12 -0.82 -16.03
CA ALA A 74 16.17 -1.61 -15.24
C ALA A 74 16.38 -1.39 -13.73
N LYS A 75 15.29 -1.19 -13.00
CA LYS A 75 15.24 -1.17 -11.54
C LYS A 75 15.63 -2.57 -11.06
N LYS A 76 16.63 -2.66 -10.17
CA LYS A 76 17.20 -3.90 -9.62
C LYS A 76 17.59 -3.69 -8.17
N SER A 77 17.60 -4.76 -7.39
CA SER A 77 18.17 -4.83 -6.03
C SER A 77 19.00 -6.11 -5.87
N ARG A 78 19.60 -6.30 -4.70
CA ARG A 78 20.38 -7.51 -4.38
C ARG A 78 19.58 -8.81 -4.58
N ARG A 79 18.30 -8.87 -4.18
CA ARG A 79 17.46 -10.07 -4.33
C ARG A 79 16.81 -10.17 -5.72
N PHE A 80 16.79 -9.07 -6.46
CA PHE A 80 16.14 -8.96 -7.76
C PHE A 80 17.10 -8.41 -8.83
N PRO A 81 18.18 -9.14 -9.16
CA PRO A 81 19.20 -8.68 -10.11
C PRO A 81 18.70 -8.63 -11.56
N ASN A 82 17.60 -9.34 -11.86
CA ASN A 82 17.00 -9.42 -13.18
C ASN A 82 15.90 -8.38 -13.41
N GLY A 83 15.52 -7.63 -12.37
CA GLY A 83 14.50 -6.59 -12.49
C GLY A 83 13.56 -6.53 -11.30
N LEU A 84 13.13 -5.33 -10.97
CA LEU A 84 12.07 -4.99 -10.02
C LEU A 84 11.00 -4.22 -10.77
N ARG A 85 9.76 -4.64 -10.56
CA ARG A 85 8.58 -3.97 -11.09
C ARG A 85 7.53 -3.93 -9.98
N PRO A 86 7.44 -2.80 -9.25
CA PRO A 86 6.36 -2.60 -8.29
C PRO A 86 5.05 -2.33 -9.01
N ASP A 87 3.93 -2.65 -8.37
CA ASP A 87 2.60 -2.50 -8.98
C ASP A 87 2.18 -1.02 -9.07
N LEU A 88 2.47 -0.23 -8.04
CA LEU A 88 2.15 1.19 -7.97
C LEU A 88 3.19 1.96 -7.14
N ILE A 89 3.59 3.14 -7.60
CA ILE A 89 4.58 3.98 -6.91
C ILE A 89 4.24 5.47 -6.97
N ILE A 90 4.59 6.20 -5.91
CA ILE A 90 4.72 7.68 -5.91
C ILE A 90 6.20 8.01 -5.78
N HIS A 91 6.75 8.67 -6.80
CA HIS A 91 8.20 8.93 -6.91
C HIS A 91 8.50 10.13 -7.79
N ARG A 92 9.78 10.51 -7.88
CA ARG A 92 10.28 11.37 -8.94
C ARG A 92 10.99 10.52 -9.99
N ARG A 93 10.55 10.58 -11.25
CA ARG A 93 11.23 9.93 -12.38
C ARG A 93 12.65 10.47 -12.55
N ASP A 94 13.51 9.60 -13.07
CA ASP A 94 14.94 9.86 -13.26
C ASP A 94 15.68 10.35 -12.00
N SER A 95 15.17 9.96 -10.82
CA SER A 95 15.72 10.29 -9.51
C SER A 95 15.60 9.10 -8.56
N ASN A 96 16.48 9.01 -7.57
CA ASN A 96 16.28 8.18 -6.39
C ASN A 96 15.92 9.00 -5.14
N GLU A 97 15.90 10.33 -5.27
CA GLU A 97 15.36 11.24 -4.29
C GLU A 97 13.84 11.34 -4.44
N GLU A 98 13.15 11.53 -3.32
CA GLU A 98 11.68 11.67 -3.26
C GLU A 98 10.90 10.45 -3.76
N ASN A 99 11.44 9.25 -3.54
CA ASN A 99 10.67 8.01 -3.56
C ASN A 99 9.78 7.93 -2.31
N LYS A 100 8.47 8.15 -2.46
CA LYS A 100 7.55 8.31 -1.33
C LYS A 100 6.82 7.01 -0.98
N LEU A 101 6.10 6.44 -1.94
CA LEU A 101 5.26 5.27 -1.72
C LEU A 101 5.58 4.18 -2.73
N VAL A 102 5.69 2.93 -2.27
CA VAL A 102 5.70 1.75 -3.12
C VAL A 102 4.66 0.74 -2.65
N VAL A 103 3.88 0.19 -3.58
CA VAL A 103 2.76 -0.70 -3.27
C VAL A 103 2.85 -1.98 -4.08
N GLU A 104 2.55 -3.09 -3.43
CA GLU A 104 2.35 -4.41 -4.04
C GLU A 104 0.95 -4.90 -3.69
N PHE A 105 0.20 -5.36 -4.69
CA PHE A 105 -1.18 -5.82 -4.55
C PHE A 105 -1.27 -7.33 -4.72
N LYS A 106 -2.15 -7.96 -3.95
CA LYS A 106 -2.44 -9.38 -4.09
C LYS A 106 -3.89 -9.73 -3.80
N GLY A 107 -4.51 -10.47 -4.69
CA GLY A 107 -5.81 -11.07 -4.50
C GLY A 107 -5.81 -12.12 -3.39
N TRP A 108 -6.93 -12.23 -2.67
CA TRP A 108 -7.11 -13.23 -1.61
C TRP A 108 -6.99 -14.69 -2.09
N TRP A 109 -7.10 -14.93 -3.40
CA TRP A 109 -6.99 -16.24 -4.04
C TRP A 109 -5.54 -16.69 -4.28
N ASN A 110 -4.55 -15.82 -4.04
CA ASN A 110 -3.13 -16.16 -4.17
C ASN A 110 -2.42 -16.08 -2.81
N ASN A 111 -1.74 -17.17 -2.42
CA ASN A 111 -1.04 -17.27 -1.14
C ASN A 111 0.47 -17.04 -1.26
N ASP A 112 1.04 -17.04 -2.48
CA ASP A 112 2.47 -16.74 -2.63
C ASP A 112 2.69 -15.23 -2.63
N ILE A 113 3.05 -14.72 -1.45
CA ILE A 113 3.31 -13.30 -1.20
C ILE A 113 4.79 -13.04 -0.91
N ASN A 114 5.61 -14.08 -0.74
CA ASN A 114 6.97 -13.93 -0.23
C ASN A 114 7.84 -13.04 -1.12
N THR A 115 7.66 -13.16 -2.44
CA THR A 115 8.35 -12.33 -3.42
C THR A 115 7.95 -10.86 -3.28
N ASP A 116 6.67 -10.57 -3.09
CA ASP A 116 6.12 -9.23 -2.95
C ASP A 116 6.63 -8.53 -1.67
N LEU A 117 6.67 -9.26 -0.54
CA LEU A 117 7.23 -8.72 0.71
C LEU A 117 8.74 -8.43 0.59
N LYS A 118 9.51 -9.33 -0.05
CA LYS A 118 10.94 -9.12 -0.28
C LYS A 118 11.19 -7.91 -1.19
N LYS A 119 10.33 -7.65 -2.17
CA LYS A 119 10.39 -6.44 -3.01
C LYS A 119 10.25 -5.19 -2.14
N LEU A 120 9.25 -5.13 -1.27
CA LEU A 120 9.01 -3.98 -0.37
C LEU A 120 10.14 -3.77 0.63
N GLU A 121 10.70 -4.83 1.20
CA GLU A 121 11.88 -4.74 2.06
C GLU A 121 13.09 -4.17 1.32
N ASP A 122 13.38 -4.60 0.08
CA ASP A 122 14.49 -4.04 -0.70
C ASP A 122 14.23 -2.59 -1.09
N LEU A 123 13.02 -2.26 -1.55
CA LEU A 123 12.67 -0.93 -2.04
C LEU A 123 12.65 0.12 -0.93
N THR A 124 12.36 -0.26 0.31
CA THR A 124 12.33 0.64 1.49
C THR A 124 13.61 0.61 2.32
N SER A 125 14.57 -0.26 1.99
CA SER A 125 15.81 -0.39 2.76
C SER A 125 16.70 0.85 2.61
N PRO A 126 17.24 1.41 3.72
CA PRO A 126 18.18 2.52 3.66
C PRO A 126 19.54 2.10 3.09
N LYS A 127 19.81 0.78 3.01
CA LYS A 127 21.03 0.20 2.44
C LYS A 127 20.95 0.06 0.91
N GLU A 128 19.75 0.15 0.35
CA GLU A 128 19.52 0.08 -1.10
C GLU A 128 19.39 1.51 -1.65
N LYS A 129 19.39 1.64 -2.98
CA LYS A 129 19.37 2.96 -3.65
C LYS A 129 18.01 3.67 -3.64
N TYR A 130 16.91 2.93 -3.58
CA TYR A 130 15.57 3.51 -3.80
C TYR A 130 14.99 4.17 -2.56
N LYS A 131 15.18 3.57 -1.38
CA LYS A 131 14.85 4.19 -0.09
C LYS A 131 13.42 4.78 -0.04
N TYR A 132 12.43 4.06 -0.60
CA TYR A 132 11.04 4.49 -0.51
C TYR A 132 10.66 4.75 0.95
N LEU A 133 10.05 5.91 1.21
CA LEU A 133 9.68 6.35 2.56
C LEU A 133 8.76 5.32 3.24
N ILE A 134 7.82 4.74 2.49
CA ILE A 134 6.96 3.65 2.95
C ILE A 134 6.66 2.66 1.83
N GLY A 135 6.70 1.38 2.17
CA GLY A 135 6.18 0.29 1.35
C GLY A 135 4.89 -0.27 1.94
N VAL A 136 3.91 -0.58 1.10
CA VAL A 136 2.62 -1.13 1.54
C VAL A 136 2.29 -2.37 0.71
N PHE A 137 2.05 -3.49 1.39
CA PHE A 137 1.44 -4.67 0.78
C PHE A 137 -0.07 -4.60 1.01
N VAL A 138 -0.84 -4.60 -0.08
CA VAL A 138 -2.31 -4.56 -0.06
C VAL A 138 -2.85 -5.91 -0.47
N LYS A 139 -3.43 -6.64 0.48
CA LYS A 139 -4.21 -7.84 0.16
C LYS A 139 -5.64 -7.43 -0.18
N ILE A 140 -6.04 -7.62 -1.44
CA ILE A 140 -7.39 -7.41 -1.93
C ILE A 140 -8.27 -8.56 -1.40
N GLY A 141 -8.98 -8.30 -0.30
CA GLY A 141 -9.96 -9.23 0.24
C GLY A 141 -11.28 -9.18 -0.51
N LYS A 142 -12.18 -10.14 -0.21
CA LYS A 142 -13.51 -10.21 -0.83
C LYS A 142 -14.34 -8.95 -0.60
N THR A 143 -14.36 -8.49 0.65
CA THR A 143 -15.17 -7.35 1.10
C THR A 143 -14.33 -6.16 1.55
N LYS A 144 -13.11 -6.40 2.05
CA LYS A 144 -12.23 -5.35 2.54
C LYS A 144 -10.75 -5.67 2.27
N PRO A 145 -9.90 -4.67 2.11
CA PRO A 145 -8.46 -4.86 2.00
C PRO A 145 -7.82 -5.14 3.37
N THR A 146 -6.62 -5.72 3.38
CA THR A 146 -5.73 -5.72 4.55
C THR A 146 -4.34 -5.24 4.16
N TYR A 147 -3.66 -4.58 5.09
CA TYR A 147 -2.41 -3.87 4.82
C TYR A 147 -1.27 -4.41 5.67
N ARG A 148 -0.07 -4.50 5.09
CA ARG A 148 1.19 -4.70 5.81
C ARG A 148 2.17 -3.60 5.38
N TYR A 149 2.92 -3.06 6.32
CA TYR A 149 3.74 -1.88 6.11
C TYR A 149 5.21 -2.22 6.17
N PHE A 150 6.02 -1.58 5.34
CA PHE A 150 7.46 -1.78 5.26
C PHE A 150 8.17 -0.44 5.38
N ILE A 151 9.04 -0.32 6.37
CA ILE A 151 9.78 0.91 6.68
C ILE A 151 11.22 0.51 6.97
N ASN A 152 12.15 1.22 6.34
CA ASN A 152 13.59 0.97 6.49
C ASN A 152 13.97 -0.50 6.21
N GLY A 153 13.28 -1.13 5.25
CA GLY A 153 13.52 -2.50 4.83
C GLY A 153 13.03 -3.58 5.79
N LYS A 154 12.11 -3.25 6.70
CA LYS A 154 11.50 -4.20 7.63
C LYS A 154 10.00 -4.02 7.68
N GLU A 155 9.28 -5.12 7.89
CA GLU A 155 7.87 -5.06 8.20
C GLU A 155 7.62 -4.32 9.52
N HIS A 156 6.63 -3.43 9.51
CA HIS A 156 6.18 -2.66 10.66
C HIS A 156 4.73 -3.01 10.96
N LEU A 157 4.47 -3.49 12.17
CA LEU A 157 3.11 -3.72 12.65
C LEU A 157 2.54 -2.37 13.10
N LYS A 158 1.38 -1.99 12.56
CA LYS A 158 0.59 -0.91 13.19
C LYS A 158 0.23 -1.40 14.58
N GLU A 159 0.65 -0.66 15.61
CA GLU A 159 0.12 -0.87 16.95
C GLU A 159 -1.41 -0.78 16.85
N LYS A 160 -2.12 -1.84 17.27
CA LYS A 160 -3.57 -1.73 17.45
C LYS A 160 -3.78 -0.57 18.41
N ALA A 161 -4.58 0.42 18.01
CA ALA A 161 -5.02 1.47 18.92
C ALA A 161 -5.47 0.80 20.22
N ARG A 162 -4.74 1.06 21.30
CA ARG A 162 -4.99 0.53 22.65
C ARG A 162 -6.16 1.29 23.28
N SER A 163 -7.26 1.38 22.54
CA SER A 163 -8.33 2.34 22.76
C SER A 163 -9.65 1.61 22.51
N ASN A 164 -10.11 0.84 23.50
CA ASN A 164 -11.54 0.65 23.85
C ASN A 164 -11.80 -0.42 24.95
N GLU A 165 -10.81 -1.18 25.43
CA GLU A 165 -11.03 -2.12 26.56
C GLU A 165 -10.93 -1.47 27.95
N ILE A 166 -10.32 -0.29 28.09
CA ILE A 166 -10.16 0.36 29.41
C ILE A 166 -11.44 1.10 29.84
N ILE A 167 -12.34 1.46 28.92
CA ILE A 167 -13.58 2.18 29.24
C ILE A 167 -14.67 1.22 29.75
N SER A 168 -14.69 -0.05 29.31
CA SER A 168 -15.63 -1.04 29.82
C SER A 168 -15.34 -1.45 31.26
N ASP A 169 -14.06 -1.57 31.64
CA ASP A 169 -13.68 -2.01 32.99
C ASP A 169 -13.92 -0.94 34.06
N ASN A 170 -13.83 0.34 33.69
CA ASN A 170 -14.09 1.45 34.61
C ASN A 170 -15.59 1.75 34.81
N LEU A 171 -16.44 1.48 33.81
CA LEU A 171 -17.91 1.59 33.96
C LEU A 171 -18.52 0.43 34.77
N VAL A 172 -17.92 -0.77 34.72
CA VAL A 172 -18.38 -1.91 35.52
C VAL A 172 -18.03 -1.70 37.01
N LYS A 173 -16.88 -1.11 37.33
CA LYS A 173 -16.48 -0.86 38.72
C LYS A 173 -17.25 0.27 39.41
N THR A 174 -17.83 1.21 38.68
CA THR A 174 -18.65 2.29 39.27
C THR A 174 -20.09 1.87 39.55
N LYS A 175 -20.63 0.85 38.85
CA LYS A 175 -22.01 0.38 39.05
C LYS A 175 -22.19 -0.70 40.15
N ILE A 176 -21.11 -1.11 40.81
CA ILE A 176 -21.15 -2.15 41.87
C ILE A 176 -21.06 -1.52 43.28
N ASN A 177 -20.92 -0.18 43.38
CA ASN A 177 -20.77 0.55 44.64
C ASN A 177 -21.87 1.59 44.93
N GLU A 178 -23.04 1.46 44.29
CA GLU A 178 -24.28 2.18 44.66
C GLU A 178 -25.41 1.18 44.89
#